data_AF-A0A7C0ULE6-F1
#
_entry.id   AF-A0A7C0ULE6-F1
#
_cell.length_a   1.000
_cell.length_b   1.000
_cell.length_c   1.000
_cell.angle_alpha   90.00
_cell.angle_beta   90.00
_cell.angle_gamma   90.00
#
_symmetry.space_group_name_H-M   'P 1'
#
loop_
_entity.id
_entity.type
_entity.pdbx_description
1 polymer ?
#
loop_
_entity_poly.entity_id
_entity_poly.type
_entity_poly.pdbx_seq_one_letter_code
_entity_poly.pdbx_strand_id
1 'polypeptide(L)' 'MNKLPKILLIAAVLLALTTATALANGPDKDGSRWTEMKEYHEQIHGDSFEAHHQSMHGEDWEEHVAGCHDVTEDTGR' A
#
# COMPACT_ATOMS: atom_id res chain seq x y z
N MET A 1 26.03 -35.32 13.28
CA MET A 1 26.20 -34.22 12.31
C MET A 1 25.63 -32.95 12.90
N ASN A 2 26.44 -31.90 13.06
CA ASN A 2 26.01 -30.64 13.67
C ASN A 2 25.02 -29.92 12.73
N LYS A 3 23.76 -29.73 13.16
CA LYS A 3 22.68 -29.17 12.33
C LYS A 3 22.64 -27.63 12.35
N LEU A 4 23.33 -27.02 13.31
CA LEU A 4 23.40 -25.57 13.51
C LEU A 4 23.70 -24.76 12.23
N PRO A 5 24.74 -25.10 11.42
CA PRO A 5 25.04 -24.32 10.22
C PRO A 5 23.95 -24.40 9.16
N LYS A 6 23.20 -25.51 9.08
CA LYS A 6 22.08 -25.65 8.14
C LYS A 6 20.89 -24.78 8.55
N ILE A 7 20.62 -24.70 9.86
CA ILE A 7 19.53 -23.87 10.40
C ILE A 7 19.83 -22.38 10.15
N LEU A 8 21.07 -21.95 10.39
CA LEU A 8 21.48 -20.56 10.15
C LEU A 8 21.38 -20.18 8.66
N LEU A 9 21.75 -21.10 7.76
CA LEU A 9 21.60 -20.89 6.32
C LEU A 9 20.14 -20.72 5.91
N ILE A 10 19.25 -21.57 6.42
CA ILE A 10 17.81 -21.46 6.14
C ILE A 10 17.26 -20.13 6.67
N ALA A 11 17.62 -19.75 7.89
CA ALA A 11 17.18 -18.48 8.48
C ALA A 11 17.66 -17.26 7.67
N ALA A 12 18.91 -17.27 7.20
CA ALA A 12 19.45 -16.21 6.37
C ALA A 12 18.72 -16.09 5.01
N VAL A 13 18.39 -17.22 4.38
CA VAL A 13 17.62 -17.25 3.14
C VAL A 13 16.20 -16.72 3.35
N LEU A 14 15.53 -17.14 4.43
CA LEU A 14 14.20 -16.65 4.76
C LEU A 14 14.20 -15.14 5.01
N LEU A 15 15.18 -14.64 5.77
CA LEU A 15 15.30 -13.21 6.05
C LEU A 15 15.54 -12.39 4.77
N ALA A 16 16.39 -12.88 3.86
CA ALA A 16 16.63 -12.22 2.58
C ALA A 16 15.36 -12.16 1.71
N LEU A 17 14.59 -13.26 1.65
CA LEU A 17 13.34 -13.32 0.90
C LEU A 17 12.26 -12.40 1.48
N THR A 18 12.10 -12.37 2.80
CA THR A 18 11.11 -11.49 3.45
C THR A 18 11.47 -10.02 3.27
N THR A 19 12.75 -9.67 3.37
CA THR A 19 13.22 -8.29 3.18
C THR A 19 13.04 -7.83 1.74
N ALA A 20 13.37 -8.68 0.76
CA ALA A 20 13.16 -8.37 -0.65
C ALA A 20 11.66 -8.21 -0.98
N THR A 21 10.80 -9.04 -0.39
CA THR A 21 9.35 -8.95 -0.58
C THR A 21 8.76 -7.70 0.06
N ALA A 22 9.25 -7.30 1.24
CA ALA A 22 8.81 -6.08 1.91
C ALA A 22 9.22 -4.82 1.13
N LEU A 23 10.45 -4.78 0.61
CA LEU A 23 10.89 -3.67 -0.24
C LEU A 23 10.14 -3.62 -1.58
N ALA A 24 9.86 -4.80 -2.16
CA ALA A 24 9.10 -4.87 -3.40
C ALA A 24 7.62 -4.50 -3.25
N ASN A 25 7.04 -4.58 -2.04
CA ASN A 25 5.64 -4.26 -1.79
C ASN A 25 5.50 -3.20 -0.69
N GLY A 26 6.50 -2.31 -0.58
CA GLY A 26 6.48 -1.24 0.40
C GLY A 26 5.36 -0.22 0.14
N PRO A 27 5.05 0.62 1.14
CA PRO A 27 3.95 1.59 1.10
C PRO A 27 4.00 2.54 -0.10
N ASP A 28 5.20 2.80 -0.65
CA ASP A 28 5.39 3.63 -1.85
C ASP A 28 4.64 3.10 -3.09
N LYS A 29 4.32 1.80 -3.15
CA LYS A 29 3.52 1.20 -4.23
C LYS A 29 2.02 1.42 -4.07
N ASP A 30 1.53 1.65 -2.86
CA ASP A 30 0.11 1.90 -2.66
C ASP A 30 -0.26 3.28 -3.22
N GLY A 31 0.59 4.29 -3.03
CA GLY A 31 0.41 5.61 -3.63
C GLY A 31 0.35 5.56 -5.16
N SER A 32 1.28 4.86 -5.82
CA SER A 32 1.27 4.75 -7.29
C SER A 32 0.07 3.96 -7.82
N ARG A 33 -0.35 2.91 -7.11
CA ARG A 33 -1.56 2.14 -7.44
C ARG A 33 -2.83 2.98 -7.32
N TRP A 34 -2.96 3.81 -6.29
CA TRP A 34 -4.11 4.71 -6.13
C TRP A 34 -4.15 5.77 -7.23
N THR A 35 -2.99 6.33 -7.61
CA THR A 35 -2.90 7.26 -8.74
C THR A 35 -3.34 6.59 -10.05
N GLU A 36 -2.80 5.41 -10.36
CA GLU A 36 -3.16 4.66 -11.57
C GLU A 36 -4.67 4.31 -11.60
N MET A 37 -5.24 3.92 -10.45
CA MET A 37 -6.67 3.67 -10.33
C MET A 37 -7.51 4.92 -10.64
N LYS A 38 -7.13 6.10 -10.11
CA LYS A 38 -7.82 7.37 -10.38
C LYS A 38 -7.78 7.73 -11.87
N GLU A 39 -6.61 7.56 -12.50
CA GLU A 39 -6.44 7.79 -13.94
C GLU A 39 -7.33 6.85 -14.78
N TYR A 40 -7.37 5.56 -14.44
CA TYR A 40 -8.26 4.62 -15.13
C TYR A 40 -9.74 4.94 -14.91
N HIS A 41 -10.12 5.36 -13.71
CA HIS A 41 -11.49 5.75 -13.41
C HIS A 41 -11.95 6.89 -14.34
N GLU A 42 -11.14 7.95 -14.46
CA GLU A 42 -11.44 9.08 -15.34
C GLU A 42 -11.55 8.65 -16.81
N GLN A 43 -10.69 7.74 -17.28
CA GLN A 43 -10.76 7.21 -18.65
C GLN A 43 -12.04 6.41 -18.92
N ILE A 44 -12.56 5.68 -17.93
CA ILE A 44 -13.73 4.80 -18.08
C ILE A 44 -15.04 5.57 -17.90
N HIS A 45 -15.10 6.45 -16.90
CA HIS A 45 -16.34 7.10 -16.47
C HIS A 45 -16.48 8.54 -16.99
N GLY A 46 -15.38 9.19 -17.38
CA GLY A 46 -15.38 10.55 -17.90
C GLY A 46 -15.52 11.64 -16.82
N ASP A 47 -15.53 11.26 -15.55
CA ASP A 47 -15.45 12.12 -14.38
C ASP A 47 -14.28 11.69 -13.47
N SER A 48 -13.78 12.62 -12.65
CA SER A 48 -12.71 12.29 -11.71
C SER A 48 -13.23 11.39 -10.58
N PHE A 49 -12.35 10.57 -10.02
CA PHE A 49 -12.68 9.69 -8.90
C PHE A 49 -13.29 10.47 -7.71
N GLU A 50 -12.76 11.65 -7.41
CA GLU A 50 -13.23 12.52 -6.34
C GLU A 50 -14.64 13.07 -6.61
N ALA A 51 -14.90 13.53 -7.85
CA ALA A 51 -16.23 14.02 -8.23
C ALA A 51 -17.27 12.88 -8.20
N HIS A 52 -16.86 11.70 -8.65
CA HIS A 52 -17.69 10.50 -8.59
C HIS A 52 -17.99 10.11 -7.15
N HIS A 53 -16.99 10.06 -6.27
CA HIS A 53 -17.14 9.76 -4.85
C HIS A 53 -18.10 10.74 -4.17
N GLN A 54 -17.90 12.04 -4.38
CA GLN A 54 -18.79 13.08 -3.85
C GLN A 54 -20.23 12.90 -4.33
N SER A 55 -20.44 12.50 -5.58
CA SER A 55 -21.80 12.29 -6.13
C SER A 55 -22.51 11.07 -5.54
N MET A 56 -21.76 10.00 -5.23
CA MET A 56 -22.30 8.72 -4.75
C MET A 56 -22.44 8.66 -3.23
N HIS A 57 -21.49 9.27 -2.51
CA HIS A 57 -21.37 9.19 -1.06
C HIS A 57 -21.68 10.51 -0.35
N GLY A 58 -21.69 11.64 -1.06
CA GLY A 58 -21.92 12.95 -0.47
C GLY A 58 -20.74 13.47 0.37
N GLU A 59 -19.60 12.77 0.33
CA GLU A 59 -18.41 13.03 1.15
C GLU A 59 -17.22 13.42 0.26
N ASP A 60 -16.43 14.38 0.75
CA ASP A 60 -15.16 14.72 0.14
C ASP A 60 -14.18 13.55 0.32
N TRP A 61 -13.49 13.18 -0.77
CA TRP A 61 -12.59 12.03 -0.77
C TRP A 61 -11.38 12.23 0.15
N GLU A 62 -10.79 13.42 0.19
CA GLU A 62 -9.60 13.69 1.01
C GLU A 62 -9.97 13.66 2.50
N GLU A 63 -11.12 14.25 2.87
CA GLU A 63 -11.65 14.16 4.23
C GLU A 63 -11.99 12.71 4.63
N HIS A 64 -12.60 11.94 3.72
CA HIS A 64 -12.93 10.52 3.95
C HIS A 64 -11.68 9.67 4.20
N VAL A 65 -10.65 9.82 3.36
CA VAL A 65 -9.39 9.09 3.50
C VAL A 65 -8.66 9.51 4.77
N ALA A 66 -8.59 10.81 5.08
CA ALA A 66 -8.01 11.29 6.33
C ALA A 66 -8.74 10.67 7.53
N GLY A 67 -10.08 10.66 7.55
CA GLY A 67 -10.85 10.03 8.62
C GLY A 67 -10.61 8.52 8.80
N CYS A 68 -10.25 7.80 7.73
CA CYS A 68 -10.04 6.35 7.75
C CYS A 68 -8.57 5.92 7.88
N HIS A 69 -7.62 6.75 7.45
CA HIS A 69 -6.20 6.41 7.32
C HIS A 69 -5.25 7.30 8.13
N ASP A 70 -5.71 8.45 8.66
CA ASP A 70 -4.91 9.34 9.53
C ASP A 70 -4.69 8.77 10.96
N VAL A 71 -5.05 7.50 11.22
CA VAL A 71 -4.85 6.87 12.53
C VAL A 71 -3.48 6.19 12.67
N THR A 72 -2.69 5.97 11.60
CA THR A 72 -1.44 5.18 11.75
C THR A 72 -0.29 5.47 10.76
N GLU A 73 -0.14 6.67 10.19
CA GLU A 73 1.07 6.99 9.39
C GLU A 73 2.10 7.89 10.10
N ASP A 74 1.87 8.30 11.36
CA ASP A 74 2.83 9.11 12.12
C ASP A 74 3.15 8.60 13.55
N THR A 75 3.59 7.35 13.68
CA THR A 75 4.48 6.98 14.80
C THR A 75 5.61 6.08 14.32
N GLY A 76 6.45 6.63 13.45
CA GLY A 76 7.85 6.21 13.31
C GLY A 76 8.70 6.67 14.50
N ARG A 77 8.34 6.25 15.73
CA ARG A 77 9.18 6.41 16.92
C ARG A 77 8.91 5.36 17.98
#